data_AF-A0A9P3WFF7-F1
#
_entry.id   AF-A0A9P3WFF7-F1
#
_cell.length_a   1.000
_cell.length_b   1.000
_cell.length_c   1.000
_cell.angle_alpha   90.00
_cell.angle_beta   90.00
_cell.angle_gamma   90.00
#
_symmetry.space_group_name_H-M   'P 1'
#
loop_
_entity.id
_entity.type
_entity.pdbx_description
1 polymer ?
#
loop_
_entity_poly.entity_id
_entity_poly.type
_entity_poly.pdbx_seq_one_letter_code
_entity_poly.pdbx_strand_id
1 'polypeptide(L)'
;MSDEDAKNVAVTRAESADRQHSTSPSAVSHREKTQIYRNAGLSLKKVYLGSDALSKLAEIYKIQYGEKLDVKSIDPVLLGDLLSYCINASYNQPGTQKMLPKTAPAKIGAAKTPTGQRLYRYHQMAKGTKECPDAAAMEPVFNYRNKNHKPLFPNIRHDVPDFLLTEISTETDVSCWDGPDSLDDEDDLPECEWATVEIQRLRDVKFVDNQIRQWNEVPPTLRTRKRRKLKP
;
A
#
# COMPACT_ATOMS: atom_id res chain seq x y z
N MET A 1 -7.51 -49.87 -7.22
CA MET A 1 -6.37 -48.93 -7.24
C MET A 1 -5.12 -49.76 -7.36
N SER A 2 -4.46 -49.69 -8.50
CA SER A 2 -3.21 -50.43 -8.75
C SER A 2 -2.07 -49.76 -7.97
N ASP A 3 -1.06 -50.54 -7.59
CA ASP A 3 0.14 -50.04 -6.88
C ASP A 3 0.91 -48.96 -7.68
N GLU A 4 0.65 -48.82 -8.99
CA GLU A 4 1.18 -47.76 -9.84
C GLU A 4 0.50 -46.41 -9.63
N ASP A 5 -0.81 -46.39 -9.34
CA ASP A 5 -1.54 -45.15 -9.06
C ASP A 5 -1.09 -44.54 -7.72
N ALA A 6 -0.77 -45.38 -6.73
CA ALA A 6 -0.26 -44.94 -5.43
C ALA A 6 1.16 -44.36 -5.54
N LYS A 7 2.01 -44.92 -6.41
CA LYS A 7 3.37 -44.41 -6.67
C LYS A 7 3.35 -43.07 -7.40
N ASN A 8 2.47 -42.88 -8.38
CA ASN A 8 2.36 -41.60 -9.10
C ASN A 8 1.82 -40.45 -8.23
N VAL A 9 0.92 -40.73 -7.28
CA VAL A 9 0.47 -39.74 -6.29
C VAL A 9 1.56 -39.43 -5.25
N ALA A 10 2.39 -40.41 -4.88
CA ALA A 10 3.51 -40.20 -3.96
C ALA A 10 4.65 -39.38 -4.61
N VAL A 11 4.97 -39.63 -5.89
CA VAL A 11 6.01 -38.90 -6.63
C VAL A 11 5.61 -37.44 -6.85
N THR A 12 4.37 -37.16 -7.22
CA THR A 12 3.86 -35.78 -7.37
C THR A 12 3.79 -35.02 -6.04
N ARG A 13 3.58 -35.72 -4.92
CA ARG A 13 3.59 -35.14 -3.56
C ARG A 13 5.01 -34.93 -3.01
N ALA A 14 5.99 -35.72 -3.45
CA ALA A 14 7.41 -35.56 -3.11
C ALA A 14 8.08 -34.46 -3.94
N GLU A 15 7.76 -34.34 -5.23
CA GLU A 15 8.28 -33.26 -6.11
C GLU A 15 7.76 -31.87 -5.73
N SER A 16 6.63 -31.80 -5.03
CA SER A 16 6.11 -30.54 -4.46
C SER A 16 6.72 -30.20 -3.09
N ALA A 17 7.35 -31.17 -2.41
CA ALA A 17 8.00 -30.97 -1.11
C ALA A 17 9.46 -30.50 -1.21
N ASP A 18 10.15 -30.75 -2.32
CA ASP A 18 11.59 -30.44 -2.48
C ASP A 18 11.87 -29.30 -3.47
N ARG A 19 11.01 -28.28 -3.51
CA ARG A 19 11.36 -27.01 -4.16
C ARG A 19 12.33 -26.25 -3.27
N GLN A 20 13.61 -26.62 -3.34
CA GLN A 20 14.67 -25.91 -2.65
C GLN A 20 14.61 -24.43 -2.98
N HIS A 21 14.19 -23.68 -1.98
CA HIS A 21 14.01 -22.27 -2.03
C HIS A 21 15.39 -21.60 -2.06
N SER A 22 15.76 -20.94 -3.16
CA SER A 22 17.01 -20.16 -3.27
C SER A 22 17.29 -19.36 -1.99
N THR A 23 18.49 -19.53 -1.44
CA THR A 23 18.96 -18.91 -0.20
C THR A 23 19.71 -17.60 -0.44
N SER A 24 19.78 -17.14 -1.69
CA SER A 24 20.43 -15.86 -2.00
C SER A 24 19.80 -14.71 -1.21
N PRO A 25 20.59 -13.71 -0.75
CA PRO A 25 20.07 -12.60 0.04
C PRO A 25 18.88 -11.87 -0.61
N SER A 26 18.92 -11.72 -1.94
CA SER A 26 17.83 -11.16 -2.74
C SER A 26 16.56 -12.02 -2.69
N ALA A 27 16.67 -13.33 -2.86
CA ALA A 27 15.53 -14.24 -2.80
C ALA A 27 14.88 -14.26 -1.41
N VAL A 28 15.70 -14.24 -0.35
CA VAL A 28 15.22 -14.16 1.04
C VAL A 28 14.49 -12.85 1.28
N SER A 29 15.07 -11.70 0.92
CA SER A 29 14.44 -10.39 1.07
C SER A 29 13.11 -10.30 0.29
N HIS A 30 13.06 -10.83 -0.92
CA HIS A 30 11.84 -10.87 -1.71
C HIS A 30 10.74 -11.73 -1.04
N ARG A 31 11.10 -12.87 -0.44
CA ARG A 31 10.15 -13.72 0.30
C ARG A 31 9.65 -13.05 1.56
N GLU A 32 10.54 -12.46 2.36
CA GLU A 32 10.18 -11.69 3.56
C GLU A 32 9.19 -10.59 3.19
N LYS A 33 9.53 -9.74 2.20
CA LYS A 33 8.63 -8.69 1.70
C LYS A 33 7.27 -9.28 1.30
N THR A 34 7.26 -10.34 0.47
CA THR A 34 6.02 -10.97 0.01
C THR A 34 5.17 -11.50 1.18
N GLN A 35 5.80 -12.06 2.22
CA GLN A 35 5.11 -12.55 3.40
C GLN A 35 4.49 -11.40 4.20
N ILE A 36 5.21 -10.28 4.38
CA ILE A 36 4.67 -9.11 5.07
C ILE A 36 3.47 -8.51 4.32
N TYR A 37 3.54 -8.36 3.00
CA TYR A 37 2.38 -7.95 2.20
C TYR A 37 1.21 -8.93 2.36
N ARG A 38 1.47 -10.24 2.40
CA ARG A 38 0.43 -11.26 2.62
C ARG A 38 -0.22 -11.12 4.01
N ASN A 39 0.57 -10.91 5.06
CA ASN A 39 0.06 -10.66 6.41
C ASN A 39 -0.83 -9.40 6.43
N ALA A 40 -0.51 -8.41 5.59
CA ALA A 40 -1.32 -7.22 5.39
C ALA A 40 -2.55 -7.42 4.48
N GLY A 41 -2.89 -8.66 4.10
CA GLY A 41 -4.02 -8.98 3.23
C GLY A 41 -3.77 -8.69 1.74
N LEU A 42 -2.54 -8.37 1.34
CA LEU A 42 -2.16 -8.10 -0.05
C LEU A 42 -1.44 -9.32 -0.64
N SER A 43 -2.11 -9.98 -1.60
CA SER A 43 -1.51 -11.09 -2.33
C SER A 43 -0.81 -10.62 -3.60
N LEU A 44 0.45 -11.00 -3.79
CA LEU A 44 1.16 -10.77 -5.04
C LEU A 44 0.59 -11.66 -6.14
N LYS A 45 0.03 -11.05 -7.18
CA LYS A 45 -0.40 -11.74 -8.40
C LYS A 45 0.33 -11.16 -9.60
N LYS A 46 0.89 -12.04 -10.43
CA LYS A 46 1.45 -11.66 -11.73
C LYS A 46 0.30 -11.44 -12.71
N VAL A 47 0.34 -10.32 -13.43
CA VAL A 47 -0.61 -9.99 -14.49
C VAL A 47 0.16 -9.66 -15.76
N TYR A 48 -0.37 -10.10 -16.90
CA TYR A 48 0.15 -9.72 -18.21
C TYR A 48 -0.78 -8.66 -18.80
N LEU A 49 -0.19 -7.56 -19.27
CA LEU A 49 -0.92 -6.44 -19.84
C LEU A 49 -0.49 -6.27 -21.30
N GLY A 50 -1.47 -6.14 -22.20
CA GLY A 50 -1.21 -5.81 -23.59
C GLY A 50 -0.63 -4.39 -23.75
N SER A 51 -0.02 -4.13 -24.91
CA SER A 51 0.63 -2.84 -25.22
C SER A 51 -0.31 -1.64 -25.09
N ASP A 52 -1.56 -1.76 -25.53
CA ASP A 52 -2.59 -0.72 -25.40
C ASP A 52 -2.94 -0.43 -23.93
N ALA A 53 -3.13 -1.48 -23.12
CA ALA A 53 -3.41 -1.33 -21.69
C ALA A 53 -2.25 -0.66 -20.94
N LEU A 54 -1.01 -1.05 -21.26
CA LEU A 54 0.19 -0.39 -20.71
C LEU A 54 0.27 1.09 -21.12
N SER A 55 -0.05 1.41 -22.37
CA SER A 55 -0.06 2.79 -22.86
C SER A 55 -1.10 3.65 -22.13
N LYS A 56 -2.30 3.11 -21.92
CA LYS A 56 -3.36 3.79 -21.13
C LYS A 56 -2.96 3.98 -19.67
N LEU A 57 -2.32 2.97 -19.05
CA LEU A 57 -1.81 3.10 -17.69
C LEU A 57 -0.71 4.17 -17.59
N ALA A 58 0.17 4.27 -18.58
CA ALA A 58 1.19 5.31 -18.62
C ALA A 58 0.58 6.71 -18.72
N GLU A 59 -0.50 6.90 -19.50
CA GLU A 59 -1.22 8.18 -19.56
C GLU A 59 -1.93 8.51 -18.23
N ILE A 60 -2.58 7.52 -17.59
CA ILE A 60 -3.18 7.70 -16.26
C ILE A 60 -2.09 8.11 -15.26
N TYR A 61 -0.96 7.42 -15.25
CA TYR A 61 0.17 7.75 -14.38
C TYR A 61 0.65 9.18 -14.62
N LYS A 62 0.84 9.59 -15.88
CA LYS A 62 1.25 10.95 -16.23
C LYS A 62 0.28 12.01 -15.74
N ILE A 63 -1.03 11.76 -15.82
CA ILE A 63 -2.06 12.68 -15.31
C ILE A 63 -1.98 12.80 -13.77
N GLN A 64 -1.73 11.71 -13.07
CA GLN A 64 -1.79 11.65 -11.61
C GLN A 64 -0.47 12.09 -10.93
N TYR A 65 0.67 11.76 -11.53
CA TYR A 65 2.01 11.97 -10.98
C TYR A 65 2.74 13.13 -11.66
N GLY A 66 2.32 13.54 -12.86
CA GLY A 66 2.93 14.65 -13.61
C GLY A 66 4.22 14.28 -14.35
N GLU A 67 4.59 13.01 -14.38
CA GLU A 67 5.82 12.50 -15.01
C GLU A 67 5.55 11.26 -15.89
N LYS A 68 6.53 10.88 -16.73
CA LYS A 68 6.38 9.72 -17.61
C LYS A 68 6.64 8.43 -16.84
N LEU A 69 5.81 7.42 -17.06
CA LEU A 69 6.01 6.09 -16.49
C LEU A 69 7.13 5.36 -17.26
N ASP A 70 8.14 4.85 -16.55
CA ASP A 70 9.07 3.87 -17.13
C ASP A 70 8.43 2.48 -17.11
N VAL A 71 7.93 2.04 -18.27
CA VAL A 71 7.24 0.77 -18.43
C VAL A 71 8.16 -0.44 -18.23
N LYS A 72 9.48 -0.27 -18.38
CA LYS A 72 10.45 -1.38 -18.27
C LYS A 72 10.79 -1.71 -16.81
N SER A 73 10.64 -0.75 -15.91
CA SER A 73 11.01 -0.87 -14.50
C SER A 73 9.90 -0.43 -13.54
N ILE A 74 8.63 -0.68 -13.91
CA ILE A 74 7.49 -0.32 -13.06
C ILE A 74 7.57 -1.08 -11.74
N ASP A 75 7.57 -0.35 -10.63
CA ASP A 75 7.40 -0.92 -9.29
C ASP A 75 6.05 -1.66 -9.19
N PRO A 76 6.03 -2.96 -8.83
CA PRO A 76 4.78 -3.71 -8.65
C PRO A 76 3.78 -3.04 -7.72
N VAL A 77 4.23 -2.30 -6.70
CA VAL A 77 3.35 -1.60 -5.75
C VAL A 77 2.64 -0.45 -6.46
N LEU A 78 3.38 0.38 -7.21
CA LEU A 78 2.82 1.44 -8.04
C LEU A 78 1.85 0.91 -9.10
N LEU A 79 2.20 -0.19 -9.76
CA LEU A 79 1.30 -0.83 -10.72
C LEU A 79 -0.01 -1.29 -10.03
N GLY A 80 0.11 -1.85 -8.82
CA GLY A 80 -1.03 -2.22 -7.99
C GLY A 80 -1.94 -1.03 -7.68
N ASP A 81 -1.36 0.13 -7.33
CA ASP A 81 -2.10 1.36 -7.06
C ASP A 81 -2.86 1.87 -8.31
N LEU A 82 -2.21 1.89 -9.47
CA LEU A 82 -2.84 2.31 -10.73
C LEU A 82 -3.98 1.36 -11.14
N LEU A 83 -3.78 0.04 -11.02
CA LEU A 83 -4.82 -0.94 -11.28
C LEU A 83 -5.97 -0.82 -10.27
N SER A 84 -5.66 -0.60 -8.99
CA SER A 84 -6.64 -0.37 -7.93
C SER A 84 -7.50 0.87 -8.23
N TYR A 85 -6.89 1.96 -8.70
CA TYR A 85 -7.60 3.14 -9.19
C TYR A 85 -8.56 2.79 -10.33
N CYS A 86 -8.07 2.10 -11.38
CA CYS A 86 -8.89 1.73 -12.53
C CYS A 86 -10.06 0.82 -12.12
N ILE A 87 -9.80 -0.21 -11.32
CA ILE A 87 -10.82 -1.14 -10.81
C ILE A 87 -11.85 -0.37 -10.00
N ASN A 88 -11.43 0.50 -9.08
CA ASN A 88 -12.35 1.25 -8.24
C ASN A 88 -13.16 2.28 -9.06
N ALA A 89 -12.56 2.91 -10.08
CA ALA A 89 -13.25 3.81 -10.99
C ALA A 89 -14.34 3.09 -11.79
N SER A 90 -14.08 1.87 -12.27
CA SER A 90 -15.07 1.02 -12.93
C SER A 90 -16.13 0.51 -11.95
N TYR A 91 -15.72 0.06 -10.77
CA TYR A 91 -16.61 -0.42 -9.71
C TYR A 91 -17.64 0.63 -9.31
N ASN A 92 -17.23 1.89 -9.24
CA ASN A 92 -18.05 3.02 -8.85
C ASN A 92 -19.00 3.55 -9.93
N GLN A 93 -18.93 3.01 -11.16
CA GLN A 93 -19.83 3.41 -12.23
C GLN A 93 -21.29 3.12 -11.85
N PRO A 94 -22.25 4.01 -12.14
CA PRO A 94 -23.66 3.80 -11.77
C PRO A 94 -24.24 2.48 -12.30
N GLY A 95 -23.86 2.09 -13.52
CA GLY A 95 -24.27 0.82 -14.11
C GLY A 95 -23.78 -0.38 -13.32
N THR A 96 -22.49 -0.41 -12.97
CA THR A 96 -21.88 -1.46 -12.16
C THR A 96 -22.50 -1.52 -10.78
N GLN A 97 -22.62 -0.38 -10.08
CA GLN A 97 -23.17 -0.32 -8.72
C GLN A 97 -24.60 -0.86 -8.62
N LYS A 98 -25.45 -0.63 -9.63
CA LYS A 98 -26.82 -1.15 -9.66
C LYS A 98 -26.88 -2.69 -9.73
N MET A 99 -25.85 -3.32 -10.25
CA MET A 99 -25.78 -4.78 -10.42
C MET A 99 -25.11 -5.51 -9.26
N LEU A 100 -24.55 -4.78 -8.30
CA LEU A 100 -23.78 -5.38 -7.21
C LEU A 100 -24.68 -6.02 -6.16
N PRO A 101 -24.28 -7.19 -5.61
CA PRO A 101 -24.96 -7.76 -4.47
C PRO A 101 -24.77 -6.89 -3.21
N LYS A 102 -25.66 -7.04 -2.22
CA LYS A 102 -25.53 -6.34 -0.92
C LYS A 102 -24.25 -6.69 -0.16
N THR A 103 -23.63 -7.83 -0.48
CA THR A 103 -22.36 -8.29 0.09
C THR A 103 -21.14 -7.67 -0.58
N ALA A 104 -21.33 -6.85 -1.62
CA ALA A 104 -20.22 -6.22 -2.32
C ALA A 104 -19.50 -5.20 -1.43
N PRO A 105 -18.19 -4.97 -1.64
CA PRO A 105 -17.43 -4.00 -0.87
C PRO A 105 -18.07 -2.60 -0.85
N ALA A 106 -17.94 -1.91 0.28
CA ALA A 106 -18.43 -0.53 0.39
C ALA A 106 -17.82 0.38 -0.68
N LYS A 107 -18.66 1.26 -1.22
CA LYS A 107 -18.27 2.25 -2.22
C LYS A 107 -17.31 3.27 -1.61
N ILE A 108 -16.13 3.45 -2.21
CA ILE A 108 -15.14 4.49 -1.89
C ILE A 108 -14.70 5.13 -3.20
N GLY A 109 -14.60 6.46 -3.25
CA GLY A 109 -14.17 7.19 -4.44
C GLY A 109 -12.82 6.70 -4.99
N ALA A 110 -12.70 6.67 -6.31
CA ALA A 110 -11.44 6.29 -6.96
C ALA A 110 -10.38 7.37 -6.69
N ALA A 111 -9.26 7.00 -6.06
CA ALA A 111 -8.20 7.92 -5.71
C ALA A 111 -7.38 8.33 -6.94
N LYS A 112 -7.49 9.61 -7.33
CA LYS A 112 -6.82 10.20 -8.50
C LYS A 112 -5.43 10.74 -8.19
N THR A 113 -4.96 10.57 -6.96
CA THR A 113 -3.72 11.20 -6.49
C THR A 113 -2.82 10.16 -5.85
N PRO A 114 -1.48 10.31 -5.93
CA PRO A 114 -0.54 9.36 -5.35
C PRO A 114 -0.80 9.12 -3.85
N THR A 115 -0.99 10.20 -3.08
CA THR A 115 -1.29 10.12 -1.65
C THR A 115 -2.64 9.43 -1.40
N GLY A 116 -3.67 9.74 -2.19
CA GLY A 116 -4.97 9.09 -2.07
C GLY A 116 -4.92 7.59 -2.40
N GLN A 117 -4.10 7.19 -3.38
CA GLN A 117 -3.91 5.77 -3.73
C GLN A 117 -3.22 5.03 -2.59
N ARG A 118 -2.18 5.64 -2.00
CA ARG A 118 -1.52 5.10 -0.82
C ARG A 118 -2.47 4.98 0.37
N LEU A 119 -3.28 6.01 0.65
CA LEU A 119 -4.30 5.97 1.70
C LEU A 119 -5.31 4.85 1.46
N TYR A 120 -5.76 4.68 0.21
CA TYR A 120 -6.68 3.61 -0.14
C TYR A 120 -6.05 2.22 0.05
N ARG A 121 -4.78 2.03 -0.32
CA ARG A 121 -4.05 0.79 -0.05
C ARG A 121 -3.96 0.50 1.45
N TYR A 122 -3.63 1.49 2.26
CA TYR A 122 -3.57 1.33 3.72
C TYR A 122 -4.95 1.06 4.33
N HIS A 123 -6.01 1.67 3.81
CA HIS A 123 -7.39 1.29 4.16
C HIS A 123 -7.69 -0.18 3.83
N GLN A 124 -7.24 -0.68 2.67
CA GLN A 124 -7.41 -2.09 2.31
C GLN A 124 -6.64 -3.00 3.27
N MET A 125 -5.41 -2.64 3.63
CA MET A 125 -4.59 -3.39 4.58
C MET A 125 -5.18 -3.39 5.99
N ALA A 126 -5.64 -2.24 6.48
CA ALA A 126 -6.18 -2.06 7.83
C ALA A 126 -7.47 -2.84 8.09
N LYS A 127 -8.19 -3.28 7.04
CA LYS A 127 -9.32 -4.20 7.19
C LYS A 127 -8.91 -5.52 7.84
N GLY A 128 -7.63 -5.88 7.74
CA GLY A 128 -7.04 -7.03 8.38
C GLY A 128 -7.27 -8.32 7.59
N THR A 129 -6.70 -9.39 8.11
CA THR A 129 -6.90 -10.76 7.63
C THR A 129 -7.54 -11.60 8.75
N LYS A 130 -7.78 -12.90 8.50
CA LYS A 130 -8.16 -13.81 9.60
C LYS A 130 -7.08 -13.90 10.68
N GLU A 131 -5.82 -13.73 10.30
CA GLU A 131 -4.65 -13.85 11.18
C GLU A 131 -4.38 -12.54 11.92
N CYS A 132 -4.71 -11.39 11.31
CA CYS A 132 -4.57 -10.06 11.91
C CYS A 132 -5.93 -9.33 11.84
N PRO A 133 -6.87 -9.61 12.75
CA PRO A 133 -8.27 -9.17 12.62
C PRO A 133 -8.51 -7.72 13.09
N ASP A 134 -7.62 -7.17 13.91
CA ASP A 134 -7.77 -5.84 14.52
C ASP A 134 -6.54 -4.94 14.31
N ALA A 135 -6.66 -3.68 14.73
CA ALA A 135 -5.64 -2.67 14.52
C ALA A 135 -4.33 -2.97 15.28
N ALA A 136 -4.43 -3.51 16.50
CA ALA A 136 -3.26 -3.86 17.31
C ALA A 136 -2.48 -5.03 16.70
N ALA A 137 -3.19 -6.05 16.19
CA ALA A 137 -2.57 -7.16 15.47
C ALA A 137 -1.91 -6.73 14.15
N MET A 138 -2.39 -5.63 13.55
CA MET A 138 -1.85 -5.07 12.31
C MET A 138 -0.67 -4.12 12.54
N GLU A 139 -0.49 -3.57 13.75
CA GLU A 139 0.63 -2.67 14.09
C GLU A 139 2.02 -3.21 13.72
N PRO A 140 2.43 -4.44 14.10
CA PRO A 140 3.74 -4.96 13.71
C PRO A 140 3.89 -5.15 12.20
N VAL A 141 2.78 -5.31 11.47
CA VAL A 141 2.79 -5.42 10.00
C VAL A 141 3.01 -4.04 9.38
N PHE A 142 2.30 -3.02 9.85
CA PHE A 142 2.43 -1.63 9.38
C PHE A 142 3.81 -1.04 9.71
N ASN A 143 4.36 -1.36 10.88
CA ASN A 143 5.66 -0.88 11.34
C ASN A 143 6.82 -1.82 10.98
N TYR A 144 6.61 -2.79 10.06
CA TYR A 144 7.69 -3.65 9.60
C TYR A 144 8.78 -2.85 8.89
N ARG A 145 10.02 -3.03 9.35
CA ARG A 145 11.24 -2.46 8.78
C ARG A 145 12.03 -3.51 8.03
N ASN A 146 12.58 -3.14 6.89
CA ASN A 146 13.45 -4.03 6.13
C ASN A 146 14.87 -4.09 6.75
N LYS A 147 15.76 -4.88 6.14
CA LYS A 147 17.15 -5.06 6.61
C LYS A 147 17.98 -3.77 6.66
N ASN A 148 17.56 -2.72 5.95
CA ASN A 148 18.20 -1.40 5.96
C ASN A 148 17.46 -0.44 6.89
N HIS A 149 16.68 -0.95 7.85
CA HIS A 149 15.84 -0.20 8.78
C HIS A 149 14.75 0.68 8.15
N LYS A 150 14.57 0.63 6.82
CA LYS A 150 13.56 1.45 6.13
C LYS A 150 12.16 0.85 6.30
N PRO A 151 11.13 1.68 6.57
CA PRO A 151 9.78 1.22 6.77
C PRO A 151 9.23 0.71 5.45
N LEU A 152 8.63 -0.49 5.47
CA LEU A 152 8.01 -1.04 4.26
C LEU A 152 6.72 -0.28 3.89
N PHE A 153 6.04 0.25 4.90
CA PHE A 153 4.82 1.04 4.75
C PHE A 153 5.00 2.40 5.42
N PRO A 154 5.66 3.37 4.76
CA PRO A 154 5.88 4.68 5.35
C PRO A 154 4.56 5.37 5.69
N ASN A 155 4.51 6.01 6.86
CA ASN A 155 3.34 6.75 7.32
C ASN A 155 3.00 7.90 6.35
N ILE A 156 1.71 8.15 6.13
CA ILE A 156 1.24 9.18 5.20
C ILE A 156 1.76 10.58 5.59
N ARG A 157 1.97 10.82 6.90
CA ARG A 157 2.53 12.06 7.44
C ARG A 157 3.88 12.43 6.82
N HIS A 158 4.67 11.45 6.38
CA HIS A 158 5.94 11.70 5.70
C HIS A 158 5.75 12.51 4.39
N ASP A 159 4.67 12.25 3.64
CA ASP A 159 4.41 12.95 2.37
C ASP A 159 3.49 14.16 2.54
N VAL A 160 2.67 14.17 3.59
CA VAL A 160 1.74 15.24 3.93
C VAL A 160 1.79 15.49 5.44
N PRO A 161 2.76 16.29 5.92
CA PRO A 161 2.96 16.51 7.37
C PRO A 161 1.72 17.05 8.08
N ASP A 162 0.94 17.89 7.40
CA ASP A 162 -0.28 18.50 7.94
C ASP A 162 -1.47 17.52 8.01
N PHE A 163 -1.34 16.31 7.45
CA PHE A 163 -2.43 15.33 7.45
C PHE A 163 -2.40 14.47 8.72
N LEU A 164 -3.38 14.69 9.58
CA LEU A 164 -3.58 13.89 10.79
C LEU A 164 -4.73 12.91 10.60
N LEU A 165 -4.45 11.63 10.84
CA LEU A 165 -5.48 10.57 10.86
C LEU A 165 -6.38 10.69 12.10
N THR A 166 -5.79 11.10 13.22
CA THR A 166 -6.47 11.35 14.49
C THR A 166 -6.19 12.77 14.92
N GLU A 167 -7.20 13.47 15.44
CA GLU A 167 -6.97 14.71 16.18
C GLU A 167 -6.01 14.38 17.34
N ILE A 168 -4.92 15.14 17.46
CA ILE A 168 -4.02 14.99 18.60
C ILE A 168 -4.84 15.47 19.80
N SER A 169 -5.32 14.56 20.64
CA SER A 169 -5.74 14.92 21.99
C SER A 169 -4.51 15.51 22.67
N THR A 170 -4.56 16.81 22.94
CA THR A 170 -3.50 17.62 23.60
C THR A 170 -3.19 17.19 25.04
N GLU A 171 -3.57 15.98 25.44
CA GLU A 171 -3.40 15.42 26.79
C GLU A 171 -2.48 14.21 26.82
N THR A 172 -2.01 13.70 25.67
CA THR A 172 -0.89 12.77 25.67
C THR A 172 0.37 13.58 25.39
N ASP A 173 1.13 13.79 26.46
CA ASP A 173 2.47 14.38 26.47
C ASP A 173 3.24 13.91 25.24
N VAL A 174 3.33 14.79 24.24
CA VAL A 174 4.39 14.68 23.25
C VAL A 174 5.61 15.13 24.01
N SER A 175 6.20 14.22 24.78
CA SER A 175 7.59 14.38 25.19
C SER A 175 8.41 14.26 23.91
N CYS A 176 8.41 15.33 23.12
CA CYS A 176 9.51 15.67 22.23
C CYS A 176 10.72 15.67 23.14
N TRP A 177 11.44 14.56 23.11
CA TRP A 177 12.58 14.32 23.97
C TRP A 177 13.63 15.38 23.62
N ASP A 178 13.93 16.27 24.58
CA ASP A 178 15.08 17.20 24.52
C ASP A 178 16.37 16.36 24.64
N GLY A 179 16.75 15.70 23.54
CA GLY A 179 18.06 15.09 23.34
C GLY A 179 19.04 16.11 22.75
N PRO A 180 20.33 16.05 23.11
CA PRO A 180 21.24 17.19 23.00
C PRO A 180 21.52 17.57 21.56
N ASP A 181 21.71 18.87 21.34
CA ASP A 181 22.27 19.50 20.14
C ASP A 181 23.48 18.72 19.59
N SER A 182 23.24 17.80 18.67
CA SER A 182 24.25 17.31 17.74
C SER A 182 23.89 17.82 16.36
N LEU A 183 24.40 19.03 16.08
CA LEU A 183 24.63 19.51 14.72
C LEU A 183 25.58 18.51 14.04
N ASP A 184 25.06 17.64 13.17
CA ASP A 184 25.76 17.10 11.96
C ASP A 184 25.13 15.87 11.26
N ASP A 185 23.84 15.52 11.45
CA ASP A 185 23.18 14.50 10.62
C ASP A 185 21.82 14.99 10.08
N GLU A 186 21.75 15.34 8.79
CA GLU A 186 20.51 15.80 8.11
C GLU A 186 19.49 14.67 7.80
N ASP A 187 19.61 13.47 8.36
CA ASP A 187 18.82 12.30 7.94
C ASP A 187 18.03 11.54 9.04
N ASP A 188 17.86 12.10 10.24
CA ASP A 188 17.07 11.46 11.32
C ASP A 188 15.83 12.29 11.72
N LEU A 189 14.94 12.56 10.76
CA LEU A 189 13.54 12.83 11.16
C LEU A 189 13.01 11.54 11.82
N PRO A 190 12.45 11.58 13.04
CA PRO A 190 11.91 10.38 13.67
C PRO A 190 10.82 9.83 12.75
N GLU A 191 11.13 8.71 12.10
CA GLU A 191 10.22 8.09 11.16
C GLU A 191 8.92 7.79 11.89
N CYS A 192 7.85 8.52 11.54
CA CYS A 192 6.56 8.42 12.22
C CYS A 192 6.03 7.00 12.08
N GLU A 193 6.12 6.22 13.15
CA GLU A 193 5.53 4.90 13.22
C GLU A 193 3.99 5.02 13.18
N TRP A 194 3.33 3.96 12.73
CA TRP A 194 1.89 3.86 12.75
C TRP A 194 1.42 3.59 14.17
N ALA A 195 0.62 4.49 14.72
CA ALA A 195 -0.05 4.21 15.98
C ALA A 195 -1.28 3.31 15.75
N THR A 196 -1.62 2.44 16.70
CA THR A 196 -2.83 1.60 16.65
C THR A 196 -4.09 2.42 16.37
N VAL A 197 -4.20 3.63 16.93
CA VAL A 197 -5.36 4.53 16.71
C VAL A 197 -5.46 5.02 15.26
N GLU A 198 -4.33 5.22 14.59
CA GLU A 198 -4.28 5.59 13.17
C GLU A 198 -4.69 4.42 12.28
N ILE A 199 -4.21 3.22 12.59
CA ILE A 199 -4.60 1.98 11.90
C ILE A 199 -6.11 1.74 12.08
N GLN A 200 -6.64 1.97 13.29
CA GLN A 200 -8.07 1.88 13.53
C GLN A 200 -8.85 2.93 12.71
N ARG A 201 -8.34 4.16 12.60
CA ARG A 201 -8.95 5.20 11.76
C ARG A 201 -8.98 4.80 10.29
N LEU A 202 -7.93 4.18 9.77
CA LEU A 202 -7.89 3.68 8.40
C LEU A 202 -9.03 2.70 8.09
N ARG A 203 -9.65 2.06 9.08
CA ARG A 203 -10.80 1.16 8.87
C ARG A 203 -12.11 1.90 8.63
N ASP A 204 -12.19 3.19 8.99
CA ASP A 204 -13.36 4.02 8.78
C ASP A 204 -13.50 4.39 7.29
N VAL A 205 -14.42 3.69 6.63
CA VAL A 205 -14.76 3.89 5.21
C VAL A 205 -15.17 5.33 4.93
N LYS A 206 -15.96 5.97 5.81
CA LYS A 206 -16.48 7.33 5.57
C LYS A 206 -15.33 8.34 5.65
N PHE A 207 -14.46 8.19 6.65
CA PHE A 207 -13.29 9.04 6.79
C PHE A 207 -12.38 8.95 5.56
N VAL A 208 -12.02 7.72 5.15
CA VAL A 208 -11.14 7.49 4.00
C VAL A 208 -11.76 8.02 2.70
N ASP A 209 -13.06 7.76 2.46
CA ASP A 209 -13.75 8.27 1.27
C ASP A 209 -13.78 9.80 1.23
N ASN A 210 -14.09 10.44 2.36
CA ASN A 210 -14.10 11.90 2.46
C ASN A 210 -12.71 12.49 2.18
N GLN A 211 -11.65 11.92 2.75
CA GLN A 211 -10.29 12.40 2.52
C GLN A 211 -9.85 12.23 1.07
N ILE A 212 -10.16 11.08 0.46
CA ILE A 212 -9.88 10.84 -0.97
C ILE A 212 -10.63 11.86 -1.83
N ARG A 213 -11.88 12.18 -1.52
CA ARG A 213 -12.66 13.20 -2.25
C ARG A 213 -12.00 14.58 -2.15
N GLN A 214 -11.65 15.02 -0.94
CA GLN A 214 -10.96 16.30 -0.73
C GLN A 214 -9.65 16.37 -1.52
N TRP A 215 -8.84 15.31 -1.47
CA TRP A 215 -7.61 15.28 -2.26
C TRP A 215 -7.85 15.19 -3.76
N ASN A 216 -8.93 14.60 -4.23
CA ASN A 216 -9.25 14.55 -5.66
C ASN A 216 -9.67 15.92 -6.22
N GLU A 217 -10.18 16.84 -5.40
CA GLU A 217 -10.58 18.18 -5.81
C GLU A 217 -9.37 19.10 -6.11
N VAL A 218 -8.22 18.82 -5.50
CA VAL A 218 -7.01 19.63 -5.72
C VAL A 218 -6.32 19.21 -7.03
N PRO A 219 -6.17 20.12 -8.02
CA PRO A 219 -5.55 19.81 -9.30
C PRO A 219 -4.08 19.35 -9.17
N PRO A 220 -3.61 18.44 -10.04
CA PRO A 220 -2.19 18.01 -10.06
C PRO A 220 -1.20 19.17 -10.28
N THR A 221 -1.60 20.18 -11.04
CA THR A 221 -0.78 21.34 -11.44
C THR A 221 -0.45 22.31 -10.30
N LEU A 222 -1.28 22.37 -9.25
CA LEU A 222 -1.02 23.20 -8.07
C LEU A 222 -0.10 22.51 -7.05
N ARG A 223 0.10 21.19 -7.17
CA ARG A 223 0.88 20.37 -6.23
C ARG A 223 2.37 20.32 -6.56
N THR A 224 2.72 20.24 -7.83
CA THR A 224 4.13 20.26 -8.29
C THR A 224 4.82 21.61 -8.06
N ARG A 225 4.07 22.72 -8.02
CA ARG A 225 4.61 24.05 -7.66
C ARG A 225 5.11 24.14 -6.22
N LYS A 226 4.50 23.43 -5.26
CA LYS A 226 4.98 23.39 -3.87
C LYS A 226 6.27 22.57 -3.73
N ARG A 227 6.37 21.42 -4.41
CA ARG A 227 7.59 20.59 -4.38
C ARG A 227 8.82 21.23 -5.03
N ARG A 228 8.64 22.08 -6.06
CA ARG A 228 9.76 22.81 -6.68
C ARG A 228 10.29 23.99 -5.86
N LYS A 229 9.55 24.46 -4.85
CA LYS A 229 10.00 25.56 -3.96
C LYS A 229 10.78 25.07 -2.73
N LEU A 230 10.98 23.76 -2.59
CA LEU A 230 11.69 23.12 -1.48
C LEU A 230 12.98 22.41 -1.93
N LYS A 231 13.53 22.78 -3.08
CA LYS A 231 14.92 22.47 -3.40
C LYS A 231 15.74 23.74 -3.17
N PRO A 232 16.70 23.74 -2.22
CA PRO A 232 17.76 24.74 -2.23
C PRO A 232 18.55 24.70 -3.56
#